data_AF-A0A9D0ZML2-F1
#
_entry.id   AF-A0A9D0ZML2-F1
#
_cell.length_a   1.000
_cell.length_b   1.000
_cell.length_c   1.000
_cell.angle_alpha   90.00
_cell.angle_beta   90.00
_cell.angle_gamma   90.00
#
_symmetry.space_group_name_H-M   'P 1'
#
loop_
_entity.id
_entity.type
_entity.pdbx_description
1 polymer ?
#
loop_
_entity_poly.entity_id
_entity_poly.type
_entity_poly.pdbx_seq_one_letter_code
_entity_poly.pdbx_strand_id
1 'polypeptide(L)'
;EIRRRGQSGRRYYTPHCFSGRIFCDECGSVYGSKVWNSGSKYRSQVWQCNGKHYGGQHCSTPPIRTETLEEAFVLAVNRVLGNKGEIIAVCETVMTERCEVETLNEENARLQAELEVTTGLMERLIAANAAMAQDQEEYNRQFAEYETRYNMLREKVAEVEAERARRIAQRGTLKEYLATLSTQGPITSFDETLWYGTVEQVRVKADNRLCFIFKDGKETEI
;
A
#
# COMPACT_ATOMS: atom_id res chain seq x y z
N GLU A 1 28.68 40.30 27.74
CA GLU A 1 27.28 39.89 28.03
C GLU A 1 26.94 38.42 27.75
N ILE A 2 27.80 37.64 27.06
CA ILE A 2 27.55 36.23 26.68
C ILE A 2 27.89 35.21 27.78
N ARG A 3 28.37 35.63 28.96
CA ARG A 3 28.84 34.76 30.06
C ARG A 3 27.87 34.62 31.25
N ARG A 4 26.57 34.90 31.09
CA ARG A 4 25.54 34.68 32.14
C ARG A 4 24.30 33.92 31.65
N ARG A 5 24.49 32.83 30.89
CA ARG A 5 23.40 31.89 30.54
C ARG A 5 23.68 30.46 31.00
N GLY A 6 24.54 30.29 31.99
CA GLY A 6 24.98 28.97 32.47
C GLY A 6 24.18 28.36 33.63
N GLN A 7 23.12 29.01 34.13
CA GLN A 7 22.34 28.49 35.25
C GLN A 7 20.88 28.96 35.16
N SER A 8 20.02 28.12 34.61
CA SER A 8 18.57 28.15 34.85
C SER A 8 17.96 26.86 34.30
N GLY A 9 17.59 25.96 35.20
CA GLY A 9 16.59 24.90 35.06
C GLY A 9 16.68 23.98 33.84
N ARG A 10 16.82 22.67 34.08
CA ARG A 10 16.39 21.65 33.11
C ARG A 10 14.90 21.85 32.81
N ARG A 11 14.58 22.73 31.85
CA ARG A 11 13.32 22.69 31.14
C ARG A 11 13.38 21.43 30.29
N TYR A 12 12.44 20.53 30.50
CA TYR A 12 12.15 19.46 29.54
C TYR A 12 11.76 20.16 28.24
N TYR A 13 12.74 20.41 27.37
CA TYR A 13 12.50 20.93 26.03
C TYR A 13 11.96 19.77 25.23
N THR A 14 10.64 19.66 25.12
CA THR A 14 10.05 18.81 24.08
C THR A 14 10.49 19.41 22.76
N PRO A 15 11.36 18.72 21.99
CA PRO A 15 11.80 19.23 20.71
C PRO A 15 10.58 19.37 19.81
N HIS A 16 10.45 20.49 19.09
CA HIS A 16 9.42 20.63 18.06
C HIS A 16 9.55 19.48 17.05
N CYS A 17 8.45 18.99 16.47
CA CYS A 17 8.40 17.84 15.56
C CYS A 17 9.37 17.88 14.36
N PHE A 18 9.73 19.06 13.91
CA PHE A 18 10.67 19.33 12.81
C PHE A 18 12.15 19.26 13.23
N SER A 19 12.43 19.27 14.54
CA SER A 19 13.79 19.26 15.08
C SER A 19 14.52 18.00 14.67
N GLY A 20 15.69 18.15 14.05
CA GLY A 20 16.51 17.01 13.61
C GLY A 20 16.04 16.33 12.31
N ARG A 21 15.00 16.85 11.64
CA ARG A 21 14.47 16.29 10.39
C ARG A 21 14.64 17.19 9.17
N ILE A 22 15.03 18.46 9.36
CA ILE A 22 15.21 19.42 8.27
C ILE A 22 16.71 19.68 8.05
N PHE A 23 17.16 19.55 6.81
CA PHE A 23 18.56 19.62 6.42
C PHE A 23 18.78 20.62 5.29
N CYS A 24 19.95 21.27 5.29
CA CYS A 24 20.40 22.10 4.18
C CYS A 24 20.90 21.23 3.04
N ASP A 25 20.35 21.39 1.83
CA ASP A 25 20.76 20.61 0.66
C ASP A 25 22.16 21.01 0.16
N GLU A 26 22.62 22.25 0.44
CA GLU A 26 23.94 22.73 0.03
C GLU A 26 25.07 22.30 0.97
N CYS A 27 24.86 22.37 2.30
CA CYS A 27 25.93 22.15 3.28
C CYS A 27 25.68 20.98 4.23
N GLY A 28 24.59 20.23 4.06
CA GLY A 28 24.23 19.05 4.86
C GLY A 28 23.88 19.32 6.33
N SER A 29 24.01 20.56 6.80
CA SER A 29 23.75 20.91 8.20
C SER A 29 22.26 20.93 8.52
N VAL A 30 21.92 20.54 9.76
CA VAL A 30 20.54 20.55 10.27
C VAL A 30 20.03 21.99 10.44
N TYR A 31 18.75 22.20 10.14
CA TYR A 31 18.03 23.44 10.45
C TYR A 31 17.64 23.49 11.93
N GLY A 32 17.82 24.64 12.55
CA GLY A 32 17.41 24.91 13.93
C GLY A 32 16.27 25.90 14.02
N SER A 33 15.38 25.71 14.98
CA SER A 33 14.31 26.66 15.31
C SER A 33 14.90 27.93 15.94
N LYS A 34 14.48 29.09 15.43
CA LYS A 34 14.79 30.43 15.91
C LYS A 34 13.47 31.17 16.10
N VAL A 35 13.43 32.08 17.08
CA VAL A 35 12.26 32.95 17.29
C VAL A 35 12.59 34.33 16.75
N TRP A 36 11.80 34.79 15.79
CA TRP A 36 11.87 36.16 15.28
C TRP A 36 10.79 37.02 15.95
N ASN A 37 11.07 38.33 16.09
CA ASN A 37 10.15 39.31 16.66
C ASN A 37 9.60 38.93 18.06
N SER A 38 10.43 38.33 18.90
CA SER A 38 10.07 37.71 20.18
C SER A 38 9.32 38.61 21.17
N GLY A 39 9.50 39.93 21.09
CA GLY A 39 8.86 40.92 21.96
C GLY A 39 7.61 41.59 21.39
N SER A 40 7.07 41.11 20.27
CA SER A 40 5.92 41.73 19.61
C SER A 40 4.81 40.72 19.29
N LYS A 41 3.62 41.22 18.95
CA LYS A 41 2.51 40.40 18.44
C LYS A 41 2.82 39.66 17.13
N TYR A 42 3.92 40.01 16.45
CA TYR A 42 4.40 39.38 15.22
C TYR A 42 5.47 38.32 15.47
N ARG A 43 5.55 37.78 16.69
CA ARG A 43 6.45 36.68 17.05
C ARG A 43 6.20 35.51 16.10
N SER A 44 7.26 34.97 15.50
CA SER A 44 7.16 33.81 14.61
C SER A 44 8.30 32.85 14.86
N GLN A 45 8.00 31.56 14.74
CA GLN A 45 9.02 30.53 14.75
C GLN A 45 9.52 30.31 13.32
N VAL A 46 10.83 30.37 13.14
CA VAL A 46 11.48 30.16 11.86
C VAL A 46 12.57 29.11 11.98
N TRP A 47 12.84 28.41 10.91
CA TRP A 47 13.83 27.37 10.77
C TRP A 47 14.92 27.88 9.86
N GLN A 48 16.17 27.87 10.34
CA GLN A 48 17.31 28.33 9.55
C GLN A 48 18.47 27.35 9.70
N CYS A 49 19.18 27.11 8.61
CA CYS A 49 20.40 26.31 8.62
C CYS A 49 21.36 26.74 9.75
N ASN A 50 21.79 25.79 10.58
CA ASN A 50 22.75 26.05 11.66
C ASN A 50 24.18 26.25 11.14
N GLY A 51 24.52 25.68 9.98
CA GLY A 51 25.83 25.80 9.34
C GLY A 51 26.04 27.12 8.58
N LYS A 52 25.01 27.95 8.40
CA LYS A 52 25.02 29.13 7.51
C LYS A 52 26.14 30.16 7.78
N HIS A 53 26.62 30.22 9.01
CA HIS A 53 27.66 31.15 9.44
C HIS A 53 28.86 30.46 10.09
N TYR A 54 28.98 29.14 9.95
CA TYR A 54 30.05 28.36 10.59
C TYR A 54 31.16 28.04 9.59
N GLY A 55 32.43 28.26 9.97
CA GLY A 55 33.59 27.77 9.22
C GLY A 55 33.81 28.38 7.83
N GLY A 56 33.24 29.55 7.51
CA GLY A 56 33.44 30.24 6.22
C GLY A 56 32.63 29.67 5.04
N GLN A 57 31.82 28.63 5.26
CA GLN A 57 30.84 28.15 4.29
C GLN A 57 29.53 28.92 4.47
N HIS A 58 29.15 29.69 3.45
CA HIS A 58 27.86 30.36 3.39
C HIS A 58 26.93 29.58 2.46
N CYS A 59 25.96 28.87 3.04
CA CYS A 59 24.84 28.35 2.28
C CYS A 59 23.84 29.48 1.98
N SER A 60 23.31 29.49 0.78
CA SER A 60 22.32 30.45 0.27
C SER A 60 20.90 30.10 0.70
N THR A 61 20.68 28.89 1.24
CA THR A 61 19.35 28.41 1.65
C THR A 61 18.61 29.38 2.60
N PRO A 62 17.30 29.61 2.37
CA PRO A 62 16.51 30.60 3.09
C PRO A 62 16.13 30.15 4.52
N PRO A 63 15.78 31.08 5.42
CA PRO A 63 14.98 30.71 6.59
C PRO A 63 13.53 30.39 6.17
N ILE A 64 12.92 29.41 6.83
CA ILE A 64 11.55 28.95 6.54
C ILE A 64 10.67 29.14 7.77
N ARG A 65 9.45 29.61 7.60
CA ARG A 65 8.48 29.70 8.71
C ARG A 65 7.90 28.33 9.05
N THR A 66 7.53 28.11 10.30
CA THR A 66 6.84 26.86 10.70
C THR A 66 5.60 26.63 9.86
N GLU A 67 4.80 27.67 9.62
CA GLU A 67 3.55 27.58 8.85
C GLU A 67 3.81 27.15 7.40
N THR A 68 4.87 27.65 6.77
CA THR A 68 5.26 27.24 5.42
C THR A 68 5.70 25.78 5.35
N LEU A 69 6.35 25.25 6.39
CA LEU A 69 6.70 23.83 6.45
C LEU A 69 5.46 22.94 6.62
N GLU A 70 4.50 23.38 7.42
CA GLU A 70 3.22 22.70 7.62
C GLU A 70 2.39 22.65 6.32
N GLU A 71 2.28 23.78 5.62
CA GLU A 71 1.62 23.88 4.31
C GLU A 71 2.33 23.01 3.25
N ALA A 72 3.67 23.07 3.18
CA ALA A 72 4.44 22.27 2.25
C ALA A 72 4.32 20.77 2.54
N PHE A 73 4.25 20.37 3.81
CA PHE A 73 3.98 18.98 4.20
C PHE A 73 2.61 18.51 3.71
N VAL A 74 1.56 19.32 3.90
CA VAL A 74 0.22 19.02 3.41
C VAL A 74 0.23 18.80 1.90
N LEU A 75 0.90 19.67 1.14
CA LEU A 75 1.06 19.52 -0.31
C LEU A 75 1.85 18.26 -0.68
N ALA A 76 2.96 17.97 0.00
CA ALA A 76 3.79 16.80 -0.26
C ALA A 76 3.03 15.49 -0.02
N VAL A 77 2.36 15.36 1.12
CA VAL A 77 1.53 14.18 1.42
C VAL A 77 0.38 14.06 0.43
N ASN A 78 -0.29 15.17 0.11
CA ASN A 78 -1.38 15.14 -0.88
C ASN A 78 -0.89 14.81 -2.29
N ARG A 79 0.37 15.07 -2.64
CA ARG A 79 0.96 14.63 -3.91
C ARG A 79 1.23 13.12 -3.92
N VAL A 80 1.71 12.56 -2.80
CA VAL A 80 1.84 11.11 -2.62
C VAL A 80 0.48 10.42 -2.62
N LEU A 81 -0.52 10.99 -1.94
CA LEU A 81 -1.91 10.54 -1.98
C LEU A 81 -2.57 10.81 -3.34
N GLY A 82 -2.13 11.82 -4.09
CA GLY A 82 -2.58 12.08 -5.46
C GLY A 82 -2.23 10.94 -6.40
N ASN A 83 -1.19 10.15 -6.07
CA ASN A 83 -0.86 8.93 -6.77
C ASN A 83 -1.81 7.74 -6.48
N LYS A 84 -2.93 7.97 -5.77
CA LYS A 84 -4.02 7.01 -5.67
C LYS A 84 -4.53 6.59 -7.05
N GLY A 85 -4.55 7.51 -8.03
CA GLY A 85 -5.00 7.22 -9.39
C GLY A 85 -4.20 6.10 -10.07
N GLU A 86 -2.86 6.12 -10.00
CA GLU A 86 -2.04 5.05 -10.60
C GLU A 86 -2.21 3.74 -9.84
N ILE A 87 -2.29 3.78 -8.50
CA ILE A 87 -2.52 2.58 -7.68
C ILE A 87 -3.87 1.95 -8.04
N ILE A 88 -4.93 2.76 -8.17
CA ILE A 88 -6.27 2.31 -8.58
C ILE A 88 -6.19 1.66 -9.97
N ALA A 89 -5.57 2.33 -10.95
CA ALA A 89 -5.45 1.81 -12.31
C ALA A 89 -4.70 0.47 -12.35
N VAL A 90 -3.61 0.33 -11.57
CA VAL A 90 -2.85 -0.92 -11.45
C VAL A 90 -3.71 -2.01 -10.83
N CYS A 91 -4.43 -1.73 -9.74
CA CYS A 91 -5.31 -2.71 -9.12
C CYS A 91 -6.47 -3.13 -10.04
N GLU A 92 -7.05 -2.20 -10.80
CA GLU A 92 -8.08 -2.49 -11.81
C GLU A 92 -7.55 -3.39 -12.94
N THR A 93 -6.32 -3.15 -13.38
CA THR A 93 -5.62 -3.99 -14.35
C THR A 93 -5.43 -5.40 -13.80
N VAL A 94 -4.90 -5.52 -12.58
CA VAL A 94 -4.70 -6.81 -11.91
C VAL A 94 -6.03 -7.56 -11.73
N MET A 95 -7.10 -6.87 -11.33
CA MET A 95 -8.42 -7.49 -11.20
C MET A 95 -8.93 -8.04 -12.54
N THR A 96 -8.72 -7.30 -13.62
CA THR A 96 -9.19 -7.67 -14.96
C THR A 96 -8.38 -8.83 -15.54
N GLU A 97 -7.06 -8.81 -15.39
CA GLU A 97 -6.16 -9.80 -16.01
C GLU A 97 -6.03 -11.09 -15.19
N ARG A 98 -6.08 -11.00 -13.85
CA ARG A 98 -5.70 -12.13 -12.96
C ARG A 98 -6.83 -12.67 -12.10
N CYS A 99 -7.93 -11.93 -11.97
CA CYS A 99 -9.08 -12.36 -11.17
C CYS A 99 -10.33 -12.68 -12.01
N GLU A 100 -10.15 -12.80 -13.32
CA GLU A 100 -11.11 -13.35 -14.28
C GLU A 100 -11.42 -14.82 -13.91
N VAL A 101 -12.69 -15.22 -13.99
CA VAL A 101 -13.17 -16.56 -13.60
C VAL A 101 -14.15 -17.19 -14.60
N GLU A 102 -14.55 -16.51 -15.66
CA GLU A 102 -15.48 -17.02 -16.67
C GLU A 102 -14.93 -18.25 -17.37
N THR A 103 -13.65 -18.24 -17.74
CA THR A 103 -12.99 -19.44 -18.29
C THR A 103 -13.02 -20.63 -17.33
N LEU A 104 -12.83 -20.38 -16.03
CA LEU A 104 -12.96 -21.40 -14.98
C LEU A 104 -14.42 -21.83 -14.75
N ASN A 105 -15.39 -20.92 -14.90
CA ASN A 105 -16.82 -21.23 -14.80
C ASN A 105 -17.24 -22.18 -15.94
N GLU A 106 -16.83 -21.88 -17.17
CA GLU A 106 -17.11 -22.69 -18.36
C GLU A 106 -16.48 -24.08 -18.23
N GLU A 107 -15.22 -24.15 -17.79
CA GLU A 107 -14.55 -25.41 -17.53
C GLU A 107 -15.23 -26.23 -16.43
N ASN A 108 -15.59 -25.59 -15.32
CA ASN A 108 -16.29 -26.27 -14.22
C ASN A 108 -17.63 -26.84 -14.69
N ALA A 109 -18.42 -26.05 -15.44
CA ALA A 109 -19.69 -26.51 -16.00
C ALA A 109 -19.52 -27.72 -16.94
N ARG A 110 -18.49 -27.70 -17.80
CA ARG A 110 -18.15 -28.83 -18.68
C ARG A 110 -17.79 -30.08 -17.87
N LEU A 111 -16.94 -29.94 -16.84
CA LEU A 111 -16.53 -31.05 -15.99
C LEU A 111 -17.69 -31.63 -15.18
N GLN A 112 -18.58 -30.78 -14.67
CA GLN A 112 -19.79 -31.23 -13.96
C GLN A 112 -20.73 -32.01 -14.88
N ALA A 113 -20.95 -31.54 -16.12
CA ALA A 113 -21.76 -32.28 -17.10
C ALA A 113 -21.15 -33.65 -17.43
N GLU A 114 -19.83 -33.73 -17.56
CA GLU A 114 -19.13 -35.00 -17.81
C GLU A 114 -19.21 -35.96 -16.60
N LEU A 115 -19.17 -35.40 -15.38
CA LEU A 115 -19.36 -36.16 -14.15
C LEU A 115 -20.76 -36.76 -14.10
N GLU A 116 -21.79 -35.97 -14.41
CA GLU A 116 -23.19 -36.41 -14.46
C GLU A 116 -23.40 -37.54 -15.48
N VAL A 117 -22.82 -37.41 -16.69
CA VAL A 117 -22.85 -38.47 -17.71
C VAL A 117 -22.17 -39.75 -17.20
N THR A 118 -21.02 -39.64 -16.54
CA THR A 118 -20.27 -40.79 -16.01
C THR A 118 -21.06 -41.48 -14.90
N THR A 119 -21.64 -40.72 -13.97
CA THR A 119 -22.52 -41.26 -12.92
C THR A 119 -23.73 -41.98 -13.52
N GLY A 120 -24.41 -41.38 -14.51
CA GLY A 120 -25.54 -42.03 -15.18
C GLY A 120 -25.17 -43.28 -15.99
N LEU A 121 -23.91 -43.42 -16.44
CA LEU A 121 -23.41 -44.66 -17.04
C LEU A 121 -23.20 -45.75 -15.97
N MET A 122 -22.59 -45.39 -14.83
CA MET A 122 -22.40 -46.30 -13.70
C MET A 122 -23.73 -46.83 -13.16
N GLU A 123 -24.71 -45.95 -12.95
CA GLU A 123 -26.04 -46.32 -12.48
C GLU A 123 -26.75 -47.30 -13.43
N ARG A 124 -26.65 -47.07 -14.74
CA ARG A 124 -27.21 -47.99 -15.75
C ARG A 124 -26.50 -49.34 -15.74
N LEU A 125 -25.17 -49.35 -15.61
CA LEU A 125 -24.39 -50.58 -15.54
C LEU A 125 -24.77 -51.42 -14.31
N ILE A 126 -24.89 -50.78 -13.14
CA ILE A 126 -25.34 -51.41 -11.89
C ILE A 126 -26.75 -51.98 -12.06
N ALA A 127 -27.69 -51.17 -12.58
CA ALA A 127 -29.08 -51.58 -12.76
C ALA A 127 -29.21 -52.78 -13.72
N ALA A 128 -28.45 -52.79 -14.81
CA ALA A 128 -28.45 -53.87 -15.77
C ALA A 128 -27.92 -55.19 -15.18
N ASN A 129 -26.83 -55.15 -14.41
CA ASN A 129 -26.28 -56.32 -13.72
C ASN A 129 -27.21 -56.85 -12.61
N ALA A 130 -27.94 -55.96 -11.93
CA ALA A 130 -28.93 -56.35 -10.92
C ALA A 130 -30.17 -57.02 -11.55
N ALA A 131 -30.59 -56.58 -12.74
CA ALA A 131 -31.77 -57.12 -13.43
C ALA A 131 -31.49 -58.46 -14.14
N MET A 132 -30.31 -58.64 -14.70
CA MET A 132 -29.93 -59.83 -15.47
C MET A 132 -28.47 -60.18 -15.20
N ALA A 133 -28.19 -61.47 -14.98
CA ALA A 133 -26.82 -61.94 -14.80
C ALA A 133 -25.95 -61.58 -16.01
N GLN A 134 -24.91 -60.77 -15.77
CA GLN A 134 -23.91 -60.40 -16.77
C GLN A 134 -22.62 -61.19 -16.58
N ASP A 135 -21.75 -61.12 -17.59
CA ASP A 135 -20.36 -61.53 -17.45
C ASP A 135 -19.68 -60.66 -16.38
N GLN A 136 -19.22 -61.30 -15.31
CA GLN A 136 -18.70 -60.61 -14.14
C GLN A 136 -17.31 -59.99 -14.39
N GLU A 137 -16.50 -60.57 -15.28
CA GLU A 137 -15.20 -59.98 -15.63
C GLU A 137 -15.42 -58.70 -16.45
N GLU A 138 -16.34 -58.74 -17.43
CA GLU A 138 -16.70 -57.59 -18.25
C GLU A 138 -17.32 -56.47 -17.42
N TYR A 139 -18.27 -56.80 -16.54
CA TYR A 139 -18.91 -55.85 -15.63
C TYR A 139 -17.87 -55.15 -14.75
N ASN A 140 -17.00 -55.92 -14.08
CA ASN A 140 -15.98 -55.37 -13.20
C ASN A 140 -15.00 -54.47 -13.96
N ARG A 141 -14.65 -54.84 -15.20
CA ARG A 141 -13.78 -54.02 -16.06
C ARG A 141 -14.41 -52.67 -16.40
N GLN A 142 -15.67 -52.65 -16.88
CA GLN A 142 -16.37 -51.41 -17.22
C GLN A 142 -16.63 -50.54 -15.98
N PHE A 143 -17.01 -51.17 -14.87
CA PHE A 143 -17.22 -50.46 -13.61
C PHE A 143 -15.94 -49.77 -13.14
N ALA A 144 -14.80 -50.48 -13.14
CA ALA A 144 -13.52 -49.91 -12.77
C ALA A 144 -13.09 -48.76 -13.69
N GLU A 145 -13.39 -48.84 -14.99
CA GLU A 145 -13.14 -47.76 -15.94
C GLU A 145 -13.97 -46.50 -15.59
N TYR A 146 -15.27 -46.66 -15.35
CA TYR A 146 -16.12 -45.52 -14.97
C TYR A 146 -15.76 -44.95 -13.60
N GLU A 147 -15.42 -45.79 -12.63
CA GLU A 147 -14.94 -45.35 -11.32
C GLU A 147 -13.64 -44.53 -11.46
N THR A 148 -12.70 -44.99 -12.28
CA THR A 148 -11.45 -44.27 -12.57
C THR A 148 -11.75 -42.91 -13.19
N ARG A 149 -12.62 -42.85 -14.20
CA ARG A 149 -13.01 -41.59 -14.85
C ARG A 149 -13.73 -40.65 -13.87
N TYR A 150 -14.65 -41.17 -13.06
CA TYR A 150 -15.37 -40.39 -12.06
C TYR A 150 -14.42 -39.74 -11.06
N ASN A 151 -13.46 -40.49 -10.52
CA ASN A 151 -12.48 -39.98 -9.58
C ASN A 151 -11.61 -38.89 -10.20
N MET A 152 -11.12 -39.08 -11.43
CA MET A 152 -10.36 -38.05 -12.15
C MET A 152 -11.16 -36.77 -12.40
N LEU A 153 -12.43 -36.89 -12.81
CA LEU A 153 -13.28 -35.72 -13.04
C LEU A 153 -13.55 -34.97 -11.74
N ARG A 154 -13.81 -35.70 -10.65
CA ARG A 154 -14.04 -35.11 -9.33
C ARG A 154 -12.82 -34.34 -8.81
N GLU A 155 -11.61 -34.86 -9.01
CA GLU A 155 -10.37 -34.15 -8.68
C GLU A 155 -10.23 -32.86 -9.47
N LYS A 156 -10.45 -32.90 -10.79
CA LYS A 156 -10.40 -31.70 -11.64
C LYS A 156 -11.44 -30.65 -11.25
N VAL A 157 -12.67 -31.08 -10.92
CA VAL A 157 -13.71 -30.16 -10.43
C VAL A 157 -13.21 -29.45 -9.17
N ALA A 158 -12.67 -30.20 -8.20
CA ALA A 158 -12.16 -29.63 -6.96
C ALA A 158 -11.00 -28.64 -7.19
N GLU A 159 -10.08 -28.94 -8.11
CA GLU A 159 -8.99 -28.03 -8.48
C GLU A 159 -9.51 -26.71 -9.08
N VAL A 160 -10.44 -26.79 -10.02
CA VAL A 160 -11.03 -25.61 -10.67
C VAL A 160 -11.83 -24.77 -9.67
N GLU A 161 -12.59 -25.41 -8.77
CA GLU A 161 -13.32 -24.70 -7.71
C GLU A 161 -12.38 -23.99 -6.75
N ALA A 162 -11.27 -24.62 -6.36
CA ALA A 162 -10.29 -24.04 -5.47
C ALA A 162 -9.62 -22.80 -6.10
N GLU A 163 -9.22 -22.89 -7.37
CA GLU A 163 -8.64 -21.76 -8.10
C GLU A 163 -9.64 -20.61 -8.28
N ARG A 164 -10.90 -20.95 -8.60
CA ARG A 164 -11.98 -19.97 -8.70
C ARG A 164 -12.23 -19.25 -7.37
N ALA A 165 -12.31 -19.99 -6.26
CA ALA A 165 -12.45 -19.42 -4.93
C ALA A 165 -11.28 -18.49 -4.58
N ARG A 166 -10.04 -18.88 -4.92
CA ARG A 166 -8.83 -18.06 -4.73
C ARG A 166 -8.92 -16.74 -5.49
N ARG A 167 -9.31 -16.76 -6.78
CA ARG A 167 -9.45 -15.55 -7.60
C ARG A 167 -10.57 -14.63 -7.12
N ILE A 168 -11.71 -15.20 -6.72
CA ILE A 168 -12.84 -14.43 -6.16
C ILE A 168 -12.42 -13.73 -4.86
N ALA A 169 -11.74 -14.45 -3.95
CA ALA A 169 -11.26 -13.89 -2.70
C ALA A 169 -10.27 -12.74 -2.94
N GLN A 170 -9.28 -12.95 -3.83
CA GLN A 170 -8.31 -11.92 -4.20
C GLN A 170 -8.99 -10.67 -4.79
N ARG A 171 -10.01 -10.85 -5.64
CA ARG A 171 -10.80 -9.74 -6.19
C ARG A 171 -11.57 -9.00 -5.09
N GLY A 172 -12.13 -9.72 -4.11
CA GLY A 172 -12.81 -9.15 -2.96
C GLY A 172 -11.88 -8.25 -2.14
N THR A 173 -10.71 -8.75 -1.75
CA THR A 173 -9.70 -7.99 -1.02
C THR A 173 -9.28 -6.72 -1.78
N LEU A 174 -9.03 -6.83 -3.09
CA LEU A 174 -8.66 -5.67 -3.91
C LEU A 174 -9.78 -4.62 -3.98
N LYS A 175 -11.05 -5.05 -4.10
CA LYS A 175 -12.19 -4.12 -4.09
C LYS A 175 -12.33 -3.37 -2.76
N GLU A 176 -12.17 -4.06 -1.64
CA GLU A 176 -12.21 -3.44 -0.31
C GLU A 176 -11.08 -2.43 -0.12
N TYR A 177 -9.87 -2.79 -0.55
CA TYR A 177 -8.72 -1.88 -0.55
C TYR A 177 -9.00 -0.63 -1.39
N LEU A 178 -9.51 -0.80 -2.61
CA LEU A 178 -9.83 0.32 -3.50
C LEU A 178 -10.94 1.22 -2.96
N ALA A 179 -11.99 0.64 -2.35
CA ALA A 179 -13.05 1.41 -1.71
C ALA A 179 -12.50 2.27 -0.57
N THR A 180 -11.61 1.70 0.25
CA THR A 180 -10.92 2.44 1.32
C THR A 180 -10.02 3.54 0.75
N LEU A 181 -9.25 3.23 -0.29
CA LEU A 181 -8.32 4.17 -0.90
C LEU A 181 -9.05 5.36 -1.56
N SER A 182 -10.20 5.09 -2.19
CA SER A 182 -11.02 6.08 -2.89
C SER A 182 -11.79 7.01 -1.93
N THR A 183 -12.14 6.53 -0.73
CA THR A 183 -12.86 7.31 0.29
C THR A 183 -11.94 8.18 1.13
N GLN A 184 -10.64 7.88 1.17
CA GLN A 184 -9.65 8.75 1.82
C GLN A 184 -9.47 10.05 1.02
N GLY A 185 -9.90 11.18 1.58
CA GLY A 185 -9.67 12.51 1.02
C GLY A 185 -8.22 13.01 1.15
N PRO A 186 -7.91 14.18 0.57
CA PRO A 186 -6.67 14.88 0.87
C PRO A 186 -6.64 15.32 2.34
N ILE A 187 -5.45 15.36 2.92
CA ILE A 187 -5.28 15.97 4.23
C ILE A 187 -5.42 17.50 4.09
N THR A 188 -6.12 18.14 5.02
CA THR A 188 -6.43 19.58 4.96
C THR A 188 -5.56 20.42 5.89
N SER A 189 -4.84 19.78 6.82
CA SER A 189 -4.02 20.44 7.82
C SER A 189 -2.83 19.56 8.20
N PHE A 190 -1.80 20.19 8.76
CA PHE A 190 -0.67 19.49 9.33
C PHE A 190 -1.11 18.63 10.52
N ASP A 191 -0.57 17.41 10.60
CA ASP A 191 -0.77 16.49 11.71
C ASP A 191 0.61 15.94 12.13
N GLU A 192 0.97 16.18 13.40
CA GLU A 192 2.27 15.82 13.95
C GLU A 192 2.48 14.29 13.99
N THR A 193 1.43 13.52 14.23
CA THR A 193 1.50 12.05 14.24
C THR A 193 1.77 11.53 12.83
N LEU A 194 1.09 12.08 11.83
CA LEU A 194 1.30 11.76 10.44
C LEU A 194 2.69 12.16 9.97
N TRP A 195 3.19 13.33 10.38
CA TRP A 195 4.57 13.76 10.14
C TRP A 195 5.57 12.72 10.63
N TYR A 196 5.46 12.30 11.90
CA TYR A 196 6.35 11.27 12.46
C TYR A 196 6.18 9.91 11.79
N GLY A 197 4.98 9.58 11.31
CA GLY A 197 4.68 8.33 10.62
C GLY A 197 5.20 8.28 9.18
N THR A 198 5.34 9.42 8.51
CA THR A 198 5.53 9.46 7.04
C THR A 198 6.85 10.06 6.60
N VAL A 199 7.37 11.09 7.28
CA VAL A 199 8.55 11.83 6.84
C VAL A 199 9.81 11.28 7.49
N GLU A 200 10.81 10.95 6.68
CA GLU A 200 12.15 10.62 7.15
C GLU A 200 12.95 11.92 7.37
N GLN A 201 13.09 12.73 6.33
CA GLN A 201 13.76 14.03 6.38
C GLN A 201 13.24 15.00 5.31
N VAL A 202 13.53 16.29 5.48
CA VAL A 202 13.25 17.36 4.50
C VAL A 202 14.54 18.07 4.15
N ARG A 203 14.81 18.26 2.86
CA ARG A 203 15.96 19.03 2.37
C ARG A 203 15.51 20.37 1.82
N VAL A 204 16.17 21.43 2.28
CA VAL A 204 15.92 22.81 1.87
C VAL A 204 16.91 23.20 0.79
N LYS A 205 16.40 23.60 -0.38
CA LYS A 205 17.20 24.06 -1.52
C LYS A 205 17.39 25.58 -1.50
N ALA A 206 18.39 26.05 -2.25
CA ALA A 206 18.75 27.47 -2.33
C ALA A 206 17.65 28.34 -2.96
N ASP A 207 16.82 27.75 -3.81
CA ASP A 207 15.72 28.38 -4.54
C ASP A 207 14.37 28.28 -3.81
N ASN A 208 14.40 28.05 -2.50
CA ASN A 208 13.24 27.88 -1.62
C ASN A 208 12.41 26.60 -1.83
N ARG A 209 12.82 25.68 -2.71
CA ARG A 209 12.15 24.37 -2.83
C ARG A 209 12.42 23.47 -1.63
N LEU A 210 11.42 22.66 -1.29
CA LEU A 210 11.50 21.66 -0.23
C LEU A 210 11.39 20.26 -0.83
N CYS A 211 12.43 19.45 -0.63
CA CYS A 211 12.39 18.03 -0.98
C CYS A 211 12.06 17.20 0.27
N PHE A 212 10.87 16.62 0.28
CA PHE A 212 10.42 15.68 1.31
C PHE A 212 10.88 14.27 0.93
N ILE A 213 11.59 13.62 1.84
CA ILE A 213 11.97 12.22 1.74
C ILE A 213 11.10 11.45 2.72
N PHE A 214 10.23 10.61 2.20
CA PHE A 214 9.32 9.78 2.97
C PHE A 214 10.02 8.50 3.46
N LYS A 215 9.48 7.89 4.52
CA LYS A 215 10.02 6.65 5.10
C LYS A 215 9.94 5.44 4.17
N ASP A 216 9.07 5.48 3.17
CA ASP A 216 8.99 4.47 2.10
C ASP A 216 10.02 4.70 0.98
N GLY A 217 10.88 5.72 1.13
CA GLY A 217 11.92 6.08 0.16
C GLY A 217 11.43 6.97 -0.99
N LYS A 218 10.14 7.30 -1.06
CA LYS A 218 9.66 8.26 -2.07
C LYS A 218 10.19 9.65 -1.77
N GLU A 219 10.51 10.37 -2.84
CA GLU A 219 10.91 11.78 -2.76
C GLU A 219 9.85 12.64 -3.44
N THR A 220 9.52 13.77 -2.82
CA THR A 220 8.56 14.74 -3.38
C THR A 220 9.08 16.14 -3.20
N GLU A 221 9.14 16.88 -4.29
CA GLU A 221 9.55 18.28 -4.29
C GLU A 221 8.33 19.21 -4.35
N ILE A 222 8.34 20.22 -3.48
CA ILE A 222 7.33 21.28 -3.35
C ILE A 222 8.00 22.65 -3.51
#